data_AF-A0A3D0G6W2-F1
#
_entry.id   AF-A0A3D0G6W2-F1
#
_cell.length_a   1.000
_cell.length_b   1.000
_cell.length_c   1.000
_cell.angle_alpha   90.00
_cell.angle_beta   90.00
_cell.angle_gamma   90.00
#
_symmetry.space_group_name_H-M   'P 1'
#
loop_
_entity.id
_entity.type
_entity.pdbx_description
1 polymer ?
#
loop_
_entity_poly.entity_id
_entity_poly.type
_entity_poly.pdbx_seq_one_letter_code
_entity_poly.pdbx_strand_id
1 'polypeptide(L)'
;MTDTTAPMQINLMRYGLIYGGATFVLALLPQMLGLNAAYGITVALPPLIGSIVEGQAYAKAQGARVRGEPAWRGALIMAVLGAAIYIVVAGVLLMAVSRQQAVALPILQMLGGFVVLFGIQFLLNRLGLRLAPER
;
A
#
# COMPACT_ATOMS: atom_id res chain seq x y z
N MET A 1 -9.71 17.20 27.51
CA MET A 1 -9.10 16.58 26.31
C MET A 1 -9.50 15.13 26.33
N THR A 2 -10.55 14.76 25.60
CA THR A 2 -10.98 13.37 25.47
C THR A 2 -10.03 12.69 24.51
N ASP A 3 -9.14 11.88 25.08
CA ASP A 3 -8.24 11.01 24.33
C ASP A 3 -9.11 9.95 23.64
N THR A 4 -9.54 10.21 22.41
CA THR A 4 -10.29 9.25 21.61
C THR A 4 -9.32 8.20 21.10
N THR A 5 -9.00 7.26 22.00
CA THR A 5 -8.24 6.02 21.75
C THR A 5 -9.02 4.98 20.93
N ALA A 6 -10.18 5.36 20.38
CA ALA A 6 -10.98 4.51 19.53
C ALA A 6 -10.12 4.02 18.35
N PRO A 7 -10.00 2.69 18.16
CA PRO A 7 -9.16 2.15 17.10
C PRO A 7 -9.68 2.63 15.74
N MET A 8 -8.75 3.02 14.86
CA MET A 8 -9.10 3.33 13.48
C MET A 8 -9.69 2.08 12.83
N GLN A 9 -10.98 2.12 12.50
CA GLN A 9 -11.63 1.06 11.75
C GLN A 9 -11.33 1.24 10.26
N ILE A 10 -10.36 0.48 9.76
CA ILE A 10 -10.00 0.46 8.33
C ILE A 10 -10.95 -0.46 7.59
N ASN A 11 -11.52 0.02 6.49
CA ASN A 11 -12.25 -0.86 5.60
C ASN A 11 -11.24 -1.62 4.72
N LEU A 12 -10.89 -2.84 5.13
CA LEU A 12 -9.89 -3.67 4.44
C LEU A 12 -10.28 -3.96 2.98
N MET A 13 -11.58 -4.08 2.69
CA MET A 13 -12.07 -4.29 1.33
C MET A 13 -11.80 -3.05 0.46
N ARG A 14 -12.18 -1.87 0.94
CA ARG A 14 -11.97 -0.61 0.20
C ARG A 14 -10.49 -0.34 0.00
N TYR A 15 -9.69 -0.46 1.05
CA TYR A 15 -8.23 -0.31 0.95
C TYR A 15 -7.64 -1.34 -0.02
N GLY A 16 -8.01 -2.62 0.10
CA GLY A 16 -7.51 -3.69 -0.75
C GLY A 16 -7.86 -3.50 -2.22
N LEU A 17 -9.08 -3.05 -2.52
CA LEU A 17 -9.52 -2.75 -3.89
C LEU A 17 -8.79 -1.55 -4.49
N ILE A 18 -8.62 -0.46 -3.73
CA ILE A 18 -7.88 0.72 -4.20
C ILE A 18 -6.41 0.38 -4.40
N TYR A 19 -5.80 -0.28 -3.42
CA TYR A 19 -4.40 -0.68 -3.47
C TYR A 19 -4.15 -1.66 -4.61
N GLY A 20 -4.93 -2.75 -4.67
CA GLY A 20 -4.82 -3.78 -5.69
C GLY A 20 -5.09 -3.24 -7.09
N GLY A 21 -6.16 -2.45 -7.25
CA GLY A 21 -6.51 -1.80 -8.51
C GLY A 21 -5.44 -0.82 -8.98
N ALA A 22 -4.95 0.06 -8.11
CA ALA A 22 -3.87 0.99 -8.44
C ALA A 22 -2.57 0.25 -8.79
N THR A 23 -2.22 -0.80 -8.03
CA THR A 23 -1.04 -1.63 -8.31
C THR A 23 -1.17 -2.29 -9.67
N PHE A 24 -2.32 -2.88 -9.99
CA PHE A 24 -2.58 -3.55 -11.26
C PHE A 24 -2.50 -2.58 -12.43
N VAL A 25 -3.17 -1.43 -12.34
CA VAL A 25 -3.15 -0.37 -13.37
C VAL A 25 -1.73 0.12 -13.58
N LEU A 26 -1.00 0.48 -12.52
CA LEU A 26 0.34 1.03 -12.65
C LEU A 26 1.36 -0.01 -13.12
N ALA A 27 1.17 -1.29 -12.80
CA ALA A 27 2.08 -2.37 -13.22
C ALA A 27 1.84 -2.83 -14.67
N LEU A 28 0.58 -2.91 -15.11
CA LEU A 28 0.22 -3.47 -16.42
C LEU A 28 0.01 -2.42 -17.51
N LEU A 29 -0.56 -1.26 -17.21
CA LEU A 29 -0.84 -0.24 -18.21
C LEU A 29 0.43 0.22 -18.96
N PRO A 30 1.60 0.43 -18.29
CA PRO A 30 2.83 0.76 -19.01
C PRO A 30 3.26 -0.34 -19.98
N GLN A 31 3.12 -1.61 -19.60
CA GLN A 31 3.48 -2.75 -20.45
C GLN A 31 2.59 -2.80 -21.71
N MET A 32 1.28 -2.57 -21.55
CA MET A 32 0.34 -2.54 -22.68
C MET A 32 0.59 -1.37 -23.64
N LEU A 33 1.11 -0.25 -23.14
CA LEU A 33 1.41 0.95 -23.92
C LEU A 33 2.85 0.99 -24.45
N GLY A 34 3.66 -0.05 -24.21
CA GLY A 34 5.07 -0.08 -24.59
C GLY A 34 5.94 0.94 -23.84
N LEU A 35 5.47 1.41 -22.68
CA LEU A 35 6.17 2.36 -21.83
C LEU A 35 7.03 1.61 -20.79
N ASN A 36 8.17 2.20 -20.42
CA ASN A 36 8.97 1.69 -19.32
C ASN A 36 8.17 1.80 -18.01
N ALA A 37 7.98 0.68 -17.34
CA ALA A 37 7.30 0.65 -16.05
C ALA A 37 8.12 1.41 -15.00
N ALA A 38 7.55 2.47 -14.44
CA ALA A 38 8.14 3.19 -13.31
C ALA A 38 7.88 2.41 -12.02
N TYR A 39 8.67 1.36 -11.78
CA TYR A 39 8.50 0.45 -10.64
C TYR A 39 8.42 1.18 -9.29
N GLY A 40 9.19 2.26 -9.09
CA GLY A 40 9.10 3.07 -7.87
C GLY A 40 7.71 3.68 -7.65
N ILE A 41 7.03 4.11 -8.72
CA ILE A 41 5.68 4.70 -8.68
C ILE A 41 4.64 3.61 -8.38
N THR A 42 4.80 2.42 -8.97
CA THR A 42 3.90 1.27 -8.74
C THR A 42 3.92 0.78 -7.30
N VAL A 43 5.04 0.99 -6.59
CA VAL A 43 5.18 0.63 -5.18
C VAL A 43 4.70 1.75 -4.27
N ALA A 44 4.93 3.01 -4.64
CA ALA A 44 4.69 4.14 -3.76
C ALA A 44 3.26 4.70 -3.82
N LEU A 45 2.64 4.75 -4.99
CA LEU A 45 1.32 5.36 -5.14
C LEU A 45 0.18 4.56 -4.52
N PRO A 46 0.08 3.24 -4.70
CA PRO A 46 -1.02 2.46 -4.12
C PRO A 46 -1.22 2.63 -2.60
N PRO A 47 -0.17 2.53 -1.75
CA PRO A 47 -0.34 2.76 -0.31
C PRO A 47 -0.74 4.22 -0.01
N LEU A 48 -0.18 5.19 -0.74
CA LEU A 48 -0.47 6.60 -0.53
C LEU A 48 -1.94 6.94 -0.86
N ILE A 49 -2.44 6.50 -2.02
CA ILE A 49 -3.82 6.73 -2.45
C ILE A 49 -4.79 6.02 -1.51
N GLY A 50 -4.55 4.74 -1.21
CA GLY A 50 -5.40 3.94 -0.33
C GLY A 50 -5.51 4.56 1.06
N SER A 51 -4.39 5.00 1.64
CA SER A 51 -4.38 5.63 2.97
C SER A 51 -5.00 7.02 3.00
N ILE A 52 -4.91 7.82 1.93
CA ILE A 52 -5.63 9.09 1.83
C ILE A 52 -7.15 8.84 1.86
N VAL A 53 -7.63 7.88 1.06
CA VAL A 53 -9.07 7.57 0.99
C VAL A 53 -9.59 7.02 2.31
N GLU A 54 -8.84 6.11 2.96
CA GLU A 54 -9.21 5.63 4.30
C GLU A 54 -9.18 6.74 5.35
N GLY A 55 -8.18 7.62 5.30
CA GLY A 55 -8.09 8.78 6.19
C GLY A 55 -9.25 9.76 6.01
N GLN A 56 -9.68 9.99 4.77
CA GLN A 56 -10.86 10.82 4.45
C GLN A 56 -12.15 10.16 4.96
N ALA A 57 -12.31 8.85 4.75
CA ALA A 57 -13.48 8.12 5.23
C ALA A 57 -13.56 8.17 6.76
N TYR A 58 -12.43 8.02 7.46
CA TYR A 58 -12.35 8.19 8.90
C TYR A 58 -12.73 9.62 9.33
N ALA A 59 -12.16 10.64 8.66
CA ALA A 59 -12.45 12.03 8.99
C ALA A 59 -13.93 12.39 8.79
N LYS A 60 -14.57 11.85 7.76
CA LYS A 60 -16.02 12.02 7.53
C LYS A 60 -16.86 11.35 8.62
N ALA A 61 -16.46 10.19 9.11
CA ALA A 61 -17.20 9.46 10.14
C ALA A 61 -17.03 10.06 11.54
N GLN A 62 -15.82 10.54 11.87
CA GLN A 62 -15.46 10.99 13.22
C GLN A 62 -15.35 12.51 13.37
N GLY A 63 -15.48 13.27 12.28
CA GLY A 63 -15.35 14.73 12.25
C GLY A 63 -13.93 15.26 12.42
N ALA A 64 -12.91 14.39 12.48
CA ALA A 64 -11.51 14.76 12.67
C ALA A 64 -10.54 13.78 12.02
N ARG A 65 -9.34 14.25 11.64
CA ARG A 65 -8.26 13.38 11.15
C ARG A 65 -7.81 12.39 12.21
N VAL A 66 -7.42 11.20 11.76
CA VAL A 66 -6.71 10.24 12.60
C VAL A 66 -5.33 10.78 12.96
N ARG A 67 -5.00 10.77 14.25
CA ARG A 67 -3.71 11.26 14.79
C ARG A 67 -3.20 10.32 15.87
N GLY A 68 -1.95 10.52 16.28
CA GLY A 68 -1.35 9.76 17.37
C GLY A 68 -1.25 8.27 17.09
N GLU A 69 -1.42 7.46 18.13
CA GLU A 69 -1.29 6.01 18.11
C GLU A 69 -2.26 5.31 17.12
N PRO A 70 -3.55 5.65 17.02
CA PRO A 70 -4.46 5.05 16.03
C PRO A 70 -3.98 5.20 14.58
N ALA A 71 -3.33 6.32 14.24
CA ALA A 71 -2.78 6.53 12.89
C ALA A 71 -1.59 5.61 12.60
N TRP A 72 -0.75 5.33 13.61
CA TRP A 72 0.39 4.42 13.49
C TRP A 72 -0.07 2.96 13.37
N ARG A 73 -1.00 2.53 14.23
CA ARG A 73 -1.60 1.20 14.16
C ARG A 73 -2.32 0.99 12.82
N GLY A 74 -3.07 1.98 12.36
CA GLY A 74 -3.74 1.94 11.07
C GLY A 74 -2.77 1.82 9.90
N ALA A 75 -1.69 2.61 9.91
CA ALA A 75 -0.64 2.52 8.90
C ALA A 75 0.03 1.14 8.85
N LEU A 76 0.24 0.51 10.02
CA LEU A 76 0.80 -0.84 10.10
C LEU A 76 -0.14 -1.89 9.50
N ILE A 77 -1.42 -1.87 9.86
CA ILE A 77 -2.43 -2.80 9.33
C ILE A 77 -2.50 -2.67 7.79
N MET A 78 -2.55 -1.44 7.29
CA MET A 78 -2.54 -1.18 5.84
C MET A 78 -1.26 -1.68 5.16
N ALA A 79 -0.09 -1.55 5.80
CA ALA A 79 1.18 -2.05 5.27
C ALA A 79 1.23 -3.59 5.22
N VAL A 80 0.72 -4.27 6.26
CA VAL A 80 0.61 -5.73 6.27
C VAL A 80 -0.31 -6.22 5.15
N LEU A 81 -1.46 -5.57 4.96
CA LEU A 81 -2.37 -5.89 3.86
C LEU A 81 -1.73 -5.60 2.48
N GLY A 82 -1.07 -4.46 2.33
CA GLY A 82 -0.34 -4.10 1.11
C GLY A 82 0.74 -5.11 0.75
N ALA A 83 1.49 -5.59 1.74
CA ALA A 83 2.51 -6.63 1.56
C ALA A 83 1.90 -7.97 1.12
N ALA A 84 0.77 -8.39 1.72
CA ALA A 84 0.05 -9.58 1.30
C ALA A 84 -0.41 -9.49 -0.17
N ILE A 85 -0.98 -8.35 -0.57
CA ILE A 85 -1.38 -8.09 -1.96
C ILE A 85 -0.16 -8.13 -2.88
N TYR A 86 0.96 -7.53 -2.46
CA TYR A 86 2.19 -7.51 -3.26
C TYR A 86 2.76 -8.91 -3.51
N ILE A 87 2.73 -9.79 -2.50
CA ILE A 87 3.12 -11.19 -2.65
C ILE A 87 2.23 -11.89 -3.70
N VAL A 88 0.92 -11.68 -3.65
CA VAL A 88 -0.02 -12.25 -4.62
C VAL A 88 0.25 -11.71 -6.03
N VAL A 89 0.36 -10.40 -6.20
CA VAL A 89 0.63 -9.77 -7.50
C VAL A 89 1.98 -10.21 -8.07
N ALA A 90 3.02 -10.25 -7.25
CA ALA A 90 4.33 -10.76 -7.65
C ALA A 90 4.26 -12.22 -8.07
N GLY A 91 3.52 -13.07 -7.34
CA GLY A 91 3.28 -14.46 -7.72
C GLY A 91 2.59 -14.59 -9.09
N VAL A 92 1.55 -13.80 -9.34
CA VAL A 92 0.83 -13.79 -10.63
C VAL A 92 1.75 -13.32 -11.77
N LEU A 93 2.51 -12.24 -11.57
CA LEU A 93 3.45 -11.75 -12.59
C LEU A 93 4.56 -12.75 -12.87
N LEU A 94 5.09 -13.42 -11.85
CA LEU A 94 6.08 -14.48 -12.01
C LEU A 94 5.54 -15.65 -12.83
N MET A 95 4.31 -16.11 -12.56
CA MET A 95 3.65 -17.15 -13.37
C MET A 95 3.45 -16.72 -14.83
N ALA A 96 3.17 -15.44 -15.08
CA ALA A 96 3.00 -14.89 -16.43
C ALA A 96 4.33 -14.75 -17.20
N VAL A 97 5.44 -14.49 -16.50
CA VAL A 97 6.77 -14.26 -17.09
C VAL A 97 7.61 -15.55 -17.16
N SER A 98 7.33 -16.56 -16.33
CA SER A 98 8.20 -17.74 -16.21
C SER A 98 7.96 -18.81 -17.28
N ARG A 99 8.67 -18.67 -18.39
CA ARG A 99 9.39 -19.81 -19.03
C ARG A 99 10.90 -19.57 -19.23
N GLN A 100 11.45 -18.37 -19.01
CA GLN A 100 12.83 -18.10 -19.48
C GLN A 100 13.82 -17.39 -18.56
N GLN A 101 13.44 -16.85 -17.38
CA GLN A 101 14.39 -16.09 -16.54
C GLN A 101 14.16 -16.32 -15.05
N ALA A 102 14.49 -17.52 -14.55
CA ALA A 102 14.63 -17.75 -13.12
C ALA A 102 16.05 -17.34 -12.71
N VAL A 103 16.27 -16.06 -12.44
CA VAL A 103 17.51 -15.61 -11.78
C VAL A 103 17.39 -15.98 -10.30
N ALA A 104 18.25 -16.86 -9.81
CA ALA A 104 18.33 -17.20 -8.39
C ALA A 104 18.89 -16.00 -7.62
N LEU A 105 17.99 -15.12 -7.15
CA LEU A 105 18.38 -14.04 -6.24
C LEU A 105 18.72 -14.64 -4.87
N PRO A 106 19.83 -14.22 -4.25
CA PRO A 106 20.15 -14.63 -2.88
C PRO A 106 19.00 -14.30 -1.93
N ILE A 107 18.59 -15.27 -1.11
CA ILE A 107 17.46 -15.15 -0.18
C ILE A 107 17.59 -13.91 0.72
N LEU A 108 18.81 -13.60 1.16
CA LEU A 108 19.08 -12.43 2.01
C LEU A 108 18.77 -11.11 1.30
N GLN A 109 19.03 -11.02 -0.01
CA GLN A 109 18.70 -9.83 -0.81
C GLN A 109 17.19 -9.70 -1.00
N MET A 110 16.48 -10.82 -1.21
CA MET A 110 15.01 -10.82 -1.30
C MET A 110 14.37 -10.36 0.02
N LEU A 111 14.82 -10.91 1.15
CA LEU A 111 14.34 -10.52 2.48
C LEU A 111 14.65 -9.05 2.78
N GLY A 112 15.87 -8.59 2.50
CA GLY A 112 16.27 -7.20 2.68
C GLY A 112 15.41 -6.25 1.84
N GLY A 113 15.22 -6.58 0.55
CA GLY A 113 14.33 -5.82 -0.34
C GLY A 113 12.90 -5.77 0.18
N PHE A 114 12.35 -6.91 0.61
CA PHE A 114 11.00 -6.97 1.18
C PHE A 114 10.85 -6.09 2.42
N VAL A 115 11.80 -6.14 3.36
CA VAL A 115 11.77 -5.31 4.59
C VAL A 115 11.82 -3.82 4.24
N VAL A 116 12.67 -3.42 3.30
CA VAL A 116 12.75 -2.02 2.85
C VAL A 116 11.43 -1.58 2.21
N LEU A 117 10.86 -2.39 1.31
CA LEU A 117 9.59 -2.09 0.65
C LEU A 117 8.43 -2.02 1.64
N PHE A 118 8.39 -2.92 2.62
CA PHE A 118 7.42 -2.89 3.70
C PHE A 118 7.54 -1.59 4.52
N GLY A 119 8.76 -1.20 4.89
CA GLY A 119 9.02 0.05 5.60
C GLY A 119 8.56 1.28 4.81
N ILE A 120 8.82 1.32 3.51
CA ILE A 120 8.35 2.38 2.62
C ILE A 120 6.81 2.41 2.57
N GLN A 121 6.15 1.26 2.36
CA GLN A 121 4.69 1.19 2.37
C GLN A 121 4.09 1.69 3.68
N PHE A 122 4.67 1.29 4.81
CA PHE A 122 4.26 1.75 6.13
C PHE A 122 4.37 3.27 6.27
N LEU A 123 5.50 3.86 5.87
CA LEU A 123 5.71 5.30 5.94
C LEU A 123 4.77 6.06 4.99
N LEU A 124 4.52 5.53 3.80
CA LEU A 124 3.59 6.13 2.84
C LEU A 124 2.14 6.04 3.30
N ASN A 125 1.72 4.92 3.88
CA ASN A 125 0.42 4.79 4.53
C ASN A 125 0.28 5.80 5.67
N ARG A 126 1.32 5.97 6.49
CA ARG A 126 1.35 6.95 7.57
C ARG A 126 1.27 8.39 7.06
N LEU A 127 1.95 8.68 5.95
CA LEU A 127 1.93 9.97 5.28
C LEU A 127 0.54 10.25 4.70
N GLY A 128 -0.06 9.31 3.97
CA GLY A 128 -1.38 9.50 3.37
C GLY A 128 -2.47 9.73 4.40
N LEU A 129 -2.46 9.01 5.53
CA LEU A 129 -3.36 9.30 6.66
C LEU A 129 -3.22 10.72 7.21
N ARG A 130 -2.01 11.29 7.18
CA ARG A 130 -1.76 12.68 7.61
C ARG A 130 -2.27 13.70 6.59
N LEU A 131 -2.12 13.37 5.30
CA LEU A 131 -2.49 14.23 4.18
C LEU A 131 -3.99 14.20 3.88
N ALA A 132 -4.72 13.20 4.36
CA ALA A 132 -6.15 13.05 4.15
C ALA A 132 -6.92 14.34 4.52
N PRO A 133 -7.71 14.92 3.59
CA PRO A 133 -8.57 16.07 3.85
C PRO A 133 -9.56 15.85 5.01
N GLU A 134 -9.91 16.94 5.70
CA GLU A 134 -10.91 16.96 6.79
C GLU A 134 -12.35 17.20 6.31
N ARG A 135 -12.53 17.54 5.02
CA ARG A 135 -13.81 17.96 4.44
C ARG A 135 -14.03 17.23 3.11
#